data_AF-D0L668-F1
#
_entry.id   AF-D0L668-F1
#
_cell.length_a   1.000
_cell.length_b   1.000
_cell.length_c   1.000
_cell.angle_alpha   90.00
_cell.angle_beta   90.00
_cell.angle_gamma   90.00
#
_symmetry.space_group_name_H-M   'P 1'
#
loop_
_entity.id
_entity.type
_entity.pdbx_description
1 polymer ?
#
loop_
_entity_poly.entity_id
_entity_poly.type
_entity_poly.pdbx_seq_one_letter_code
_entity_poly.pdbx_strand_id
1 'polypeptide(L)'
;MSKALAAVALAVGAIAAVVAVVVSIIPFSHSGTAEPTAAFRAQSDLDEVLFKLASSPAAKYTGSVTQKNRNNSLRIDFTDLTSTISNSTEGTVTVDNNQGEYRQIGNERFLSAPLAFWNSVLLDADKARKDLAPVDRKWTNARGSQLPALGNILAPDILAGTLGTVGGDAAPELSSVAMDTTDPTFPDARFWPVADPPVTFVGDNVVRIGSWDITYDPDSKAVTHVKGENKIDDDLSLDYDLAVTLLPADQAERVFASQRALVAELVDVPAPGLYTAPNAVTGRTVGTCTRAACSWEYTGSGSVIPEARSVGYVNYGLTVNFFVGGRPAAAPCRTVIRAEIGSTGKATCVARNITGAGDTVSARPSFQYLAFTTRSVEAFNGLIDDTQKRSNQQVTFVRTGSKKAAADGYSAPLTGLPSYYAIKRGDYLFDGFNTTGELMVTYGPGYASSITGGSLKSEWATIIADQLTRQVQAAGDTDIVWFAAEEQTATALRAIVSQAGKSDKVTVVLREPTT
;
A
#
# COMPACT_ATOMS: atom_id res chain seq x y z
N MET A 1 -10.75 38.43 -54.86
CA MET A 1 -10.72 37.08 -54.25
C MET A 1 -9.33 36.66 -53.71
N SER A 2 -8.28 37.50 -53.72
CA SER A 2 -6.92 37.08 -53.29
C SER A 2 -6.59 37.31 -51.81
N LYS A 3 -7.42 38.03 -51.04
CA LYS A 3 -7.14 38.34 -49.62
C LYS A 3 -7.58 37.25 -48.63
N ALA A 4 -8.56 36.41 -49.00
CA ALA A 4 -9.04 35.32 -48.14
C ALA A 4 -8.06 34.12 -48.12
N LEU A 5 -7.38 33.86 -49.24
CA LEU A 5 -6.34 32.82 -49.34
C LEU A 5 -5.08 33.16 -48.53
N ALA A 6 -4.73 34.45 -48.41
CA ALA A 6 -3.59 34.89 -47.60
C ALA A 6 -3.83 34.73 -46.08
N ALA A 7 -5.07 34.88 -45.61
CA ALA A 7 -5.42 34.72 -44.19
C ALA A 7 -5.45 33.25 -43.75
N VAL A 8 -5.91 32.35 -44.63
CA VAL A 8 -5.90 30.89 -44.37
C VAL A 8 -4.46 30.35 -44.39
N ALA A 9 -3.60 30.86 -45.29
CA ALA A 9 -2.18 30.49 -45.32
C ALA A 9 -1.42 30.95 -44.06
N LEU A 10 -1.77 32.12 -43.49
CA LEU A 10 -1.20 32.60 -42.23
C LEU A 10 -1.68 31.80 -41.00
N ALA A 11 -2.94 31.37 -40.98
CA ALA A 11 -3.48 30.53 -39.91
C ALA A 11 -2.89 29.12 -39.91
N VAL A 12 -2.71 28.51 -41.10
CA VAL A 12 -2.02 27.22 -41.25
C VAL A 12 -0.52 27.36 -40.92
N GLY A 13 0.10 28.48 -41.30
CA GLY A 13 1.49 28.79 -40.95
C GLY A 13 1.71 28.96 -39.44
N ALA A 14 0.76 29.56 -38.72
CA ALA A 14 0.82 29.70 -37.26
C ALA A 14 0.61 28.36 -36.52
N ILE A 15 -0.30 27.51 -37.00
CA ILE A 15 -0.49 26.16 -36.44
C ILE A 15 0.72 25.27 -36.74
N ALA A 16 1.29 25.36 -37.95
CA ALA A 16 2.54 24.67 -38.29
C ALA A 16 3.73 25.18 -37.47
N ALA A 17 3.77 26.47 -37.12
CA ALA A 17 4.79 27.03 -36.23
C ALA A 17 4.60 26.57 -34.77
N VAL A 18 3.37 26.41 -34.27
CA VAL A 18 3.12 25.85 -32.93
C VAL A 18 3.45 24.36 -32.89
N VAL A 19 3.11 23.59 -33.92
CA VAL A 19 3.54 22.18 -34.05
C VAL A 19 5.07 22.09 -34.19
N ALA A 20 5.70 23.00 -34.92
CA ALA A 20 7.15 23.08 -35.02
C ALA A 20 7.81 23.46 -33.68
N VAL A 21 7.18 24.29 -32.84
CA VAL A 21 7.65 24.60 -31.48
C VAL A 21 7.48 23.40 -30.53
N VAL A 22 6.41 22.62 -30.69
CA VAL A 22 6.21 21.36 -29.95
C VAL A 22 7.21 20.27 -30.39
N VAL A 23 7.64 20.27 -31.65
CA VAL A 23 8.69 19.37 -32.16
C VAL A 23 10.11 19.90 -31.88
N SER A 24 10.30 21.21 -31.69
CA SER A 24 11.61 21.83 -31.46
C SER A 24 12.07 21.88 -29.99
N ILE A 25 11.33 21.26 -29.06
CA ILE A 25 11.78 21.01 -27.67
C ILE A 25 12.55 19.67 -27.57
N ILE A 26 12.83 19.01 -28.71
CA ILE A 26 13.80 17.91 -28.82
C ILE A 26 15.21 18.53 -28.94
N PRO A 27 16.20 18.16 -28.08
CA PRO A 27 17.48 18.84 -28.07
C PRO A 27 18.30 18.56 -29.34
N PHE A 28 18.87 19.66 -29.82
CA PHE A 28 19.52 19.96 -31.09
C PHE A 28 20.68 19.04 -31.53
N SER A 29 20.69 18.67 -32.82
CA SER A 29 21.92 18.61 -33.62
C SER A 29 21.68 19.08 -35.07
N HIS A 30 22.67 19.76 -35.64
CA HIS A 30 22.65 20.35 -36.98
C HIS A 30 22.71 19.29 -38.10
N SER A 31 21.65 18.51 -38.32
CA SER A 31 21.42 17.80 -39.58
C SER A 31 20.00 17.23 -39.69
N GLY A 32 19.03 18.06 -40.05
CA GLY A 32 17.95 17.69 -40.98
C GLY A 32 16.73 16.88 -40.49
N THR A 33 16.80 16.09 -39.43
CA THR A 33 15.63 15.53 -38.71
C THR A 33 16.10 15.18 -37.30
N ALA A 34 15.50 15.78 -36.27
CA ALA A 34 15.88 15.49 -34.89
C ALA A 34 15.49 14.05 -34.54
N GLU A 35 16.45 13.13 -34.57
CA GLU A 35 16.26 11.82 -33.95
C GLU A 35 16.18 11.99 -32.43
N PRO A 36 15.29 11.27 -31.72
CA PRO A 36 15.27 11.29 -30.27
C PRO A 36 16.65 10.94 -29.71
N THR A 37 17.11 11.61 -28.64
CA THR A 37 18.41 11.28 -28.03
C THR A 37 18.46 9.83 -27.58
N ALA A 38 19.67 9.29 -27.37
CA ALA A 38 19.81 7.93 -26.86
C ALA A 38 19.06 7.71 -25.55
N ALA A 39 19.03 8.73 -24.67
CA ALA A 39 18.29 8.71 -23.41
C ALA A 39 16.78 8.65 -23.63
N PHE A 40 16.22 9.44 -24.56
CA PHE A 40 14.80 9.37 -24.90
C PHE A 40 14.39 8.03 -25.51
N ARG A 41 15.25 7.44 -26.36
CA ARG A 41 15.01 6.09 -26.89
C ARG A 41 15.06 5.04 -25.79
N ALA A 42 16.03 5.12 -24.89
CA ALA A 42 16.13 4.23 -23.73
C ALA A 42 14.93 4.36 -22.80
N GLN A 43 14.44 5.58 -22.57
CA GLN A 43 13.24 5.83 -21.79
C GLN A 43 11.99 5.28 -22.47
N SER A 44 11.85 5.46 -23.79
CA SER A 44 10.71 4.91 -24.54
C SER A 44 10.69 3.38 -24.50
N ASP A 45 11.86 2.74 -24.61
CA ASP A 45 11.97 1.28 -24.53
C ASP A 45 11.69 0.78 -23.11
N LEU A 46 12.20 1.49 -22.10
CA LEU A 46 11.88 1.23 -20.70
C LEU A 46 10.38 1.35 -20.42
N ASP A 47 9.72 2.38 -20.95
CA ASP A 47 8.27 2.56 -20.77
C ASP A 47 7.48 1.40 -21.35
N GLU A 48 7.84 0.93 -22.55
CA GLU A 48 7.19 -0.23 -23.16
C GLU A 48 7.33 -1.49 -22.29
N VAL A 49 8.55 -1.73 -21.79
CA VAL A 49 8.87 -2.84 -20.87
C VAL A 49 8.09 -2.73 -19.57
N LEU A 50 8.06 -1.55 -18.94
CA LEU A 50 7.36 -1.31 -17.68
C LEU A 50 5.85 -1.34 -17.84
N PHE A 51 5.30 -0.83 -18.94
CA PHE A 51 3.86 -0.91 -19.20
C PHE A 51 3.43 -2.35 -19.49
N LYS A 52 4.29 -3.17 -20.12
CA LYS A 52 4.04 -4.59 -20.29
C LYS A 52 3.97 -5.32 -18.95
N LEU A 53 4.90 -5.03 -18.03
CA LEU A 53 4.85 -5.52 -16.65
C LEU A 53 3.59 -5.02 -15.94
N ALA A 54 3.35 -3.70 -15.92
CA ALA A 54 2.24 -3.08 -15.21
C ALA A 54 0.86 -3.57 -15.68
N SER A 55 0.73 -3.93 -16.96
CA SER A 55 -0.52 -4.42 -17.54
C SER A 55 -0.72 -5.92 -17.37
N SER A 56 0.26 -6.63 -16.81
CA SER A 56 0.19 -8.07 -16.60
C SER A 56 -0.74 -8.38 -15.43
N PRO A 57 -1.73 -9.30 -15.59
CA PRO A 57 -2.65 -9.68 -14.52
C PRO A 57 -1.95 -10.22 -13.27
N ALA A 58 -0.82 -10.91 -13.46
CA ALA A 58 0.03 -11.41 -12.39
C ALA A 58 1.46 -11.62 -12.88
N ALA A 59 2.40 -11.71 -11.95
CA ALA A 59 3.77 -12.14 -12.22
C ALA A 59 4.22 -13.13 -11.16
N LYS A 60 5.07 -14.07 -11.58
CA LYS A 60 5.79 -14.99 -10.72
C LYS A 60 7.21 -14.49 -10.49
N TYR A 61 7.67 -14.64 -9.26
CA TYR A 61 8.95 -14.16 -8.76
C TYR A 61 9.74 -15.28 -8.09
N THR A 62 11.03 -15.29 -8.36
CA THR A 62 12.05 -16.10 -7.67
C THR A 62 13.23 -15.18 -7.34
N GLY A 63 13.78 -15.26 -6.14
CA GLY A 63 14.88 -14.38 -5.71
C GLY A 63 14.68 -13.86 -4.30
N SER A 64 14.96 -12.59 -4.07
CA SER A 64 14.88 -11.99 -2.73
C SER A 64 14.49 -10.52 -2.70
N VAL A 65 13.81 -10.14 -1.62
CA VAL A 65 13.69 -8.74 -1.17
C VAL A 65 14.38 -8.63 0.18
N THR A 66 15.26 -7.65 0.32
CA THR A 66 15.89 -7.32 1.60
C THR A 66 15.38 -5.98 2.08
N GLN A 67 14.61 -5.99 3.16
CA GLN A 67 14.20 -4.77 3.84
C GLN A 67 15.34 -4.30 4.73
N LYS A 68 15.79 -3.06 4.54
CA LYS A 68 16.79 -2.41 5.39
C LYS A 68 16.12 -1.27 6.14
N ASN A 69 16.25 -1.31 7.46
CA ASN A 69 15.94 -0.19 8.33
C ASN A 69 17.24 0.33 8.97
N ARG A 70 17.25 1.55 9.53
CA ARG A 70 18.43 2.16 10.18
C ARG A 70 19.29 1.20 11.04
N ASN A 71 18.66 0.27 11.77
CA ASN A 71 19.33 -0.64 12.70
C ASN A 71 19.13 -2.14 12.40
N ASN A 72 18.41 -2.52 11.34
CA ASN A 72 18.07 -3.91 11.10
C ASN A 72 17.96 -4.21 9.61
N SER A 73 18.20 -5.47 9.23
CA SER A 73 17.95 -5.95 7.88
C SER A 73 17.21 -7.28 7.93
N LEU A 74 16.15 -7.40 7.14
CA LEU A 74 15.37 -8.62 7.00
C LEU A 74 15.39 -9.04 5.53
N ARG A 75 16.12 -10.12 5.24
CA ARG A 75 16.12 -10.75 3.92
C ARG A 75 15.01 -11.78 3.83
N ILE A 76 14.22 -11.71 2.76
CA ILE A 76 13.12 -12.61 2.47
C ILE A 76 13.40 -13.22 1.11
N ASP A 77 13.65 -14.51 1.08
CA ASP A 77 13.84 -15.27 -0.16
C ASP A 77 12.52 -15.92 -0.59
N PHE A 78 12.28 -15.99 -1.89
CA PHE A 78 11.11 -16.65 -2.48
C PHE A 78 11.53 -17.54 -3.64
N THR A 79 10.92 -18.71 -3.73
CA THR A 79 11.18 -19.69 -4.78
C THR A 79 10.09 -19.70 -5.85
N ASP A 80 8.84 -19.44 -5.46
CA ASP A 80 7.67 -19.49 -6.32
C ASP A 80 6.58 -18.57 -5.78
N LEU A 81 6.82 -17.26 -5.81
CA LEU A 81 5.86 -16.27 -5.33
C LEU A 81 5.11 -15.67 -6.51
N THR A 82 3.81 -15.87 -6.58
CA THR A 82 2.93 -15.25 -7.56
C THR A 82 2.22 -14.06 -6.93
N SER A 83 2.34 -12.87 -7.53
CA SER A 83 1.58 -11.67 -7.14
C SER A 83 0.71 -11.22 -8.30
N THR A 84 -0.57 -10.98 -8.02
CA THR A 84 -1.48 -10.34 -8.97
C THR A 84 -1.34 -8.82 -8.91
N ILE A 85 -1.88 -8.14 -9.92
CA ILE A 85 -2.01 -6.67 -9.99
C ILE A 85 -2.99 -6.10 -8.95
N SER A 86 -3.68 -6.96 -8.18
CA SER A 86 -4.58 -6.56 -7.09
C SER A 86 -3.98 -6.77 -5.70
N ASN A 87 -2.65 -6.94 -5.62
CA ASN A 87 -1.87 -7.25 -4.43
C ASN A 87 -2.16 -8.63 -3.82
N SER A 88 -3.03 -9.44 -4.45
CA SER A 88 -3.24 -10.82 -4.03
C SER A 88 -2.01 -11.65 -4.36
N THR A 89 -1.39 -12.23 -3.34
CA THR A 89 -0.09 -12.90 -3.47
C THR A 89 -0.16 -14.28 -2.85
N GLU A 90 0.50 -15.25 -3.44
CA GLU A 90 0.72 -16.55 -2.82
C GLU A 90 2.06 -17.15 -3.20
N GLY A 91 2.57 -18.01 -2.33
CA GLY A 91 3.79 -18.75 -2.60
C GLY A 91 4.49 -19.17 -1.33
N THR A 92 5.80 -19.38 -1.46
CA THR A 92 6.66 -19.80 -0.37
C THR A 92 7.71 -18.75 -0.11
N VAL A 93 7.87 -18.40 1.17
CA VAL A 93 8.86 -17.42 1.64
C VAL A 93 9.82 -18.08 2.62
N THR A 94 11.07 -17.65 2.63
CA THR A 94 12.11 -18.13 3.55
C THR A 94 12.78 -16.94 4.24
N VAL A 95 12.91 -17.03 5.55
CA VAL A 95 13.62 -16.07 6.40
C VAL A 95 14.49 -16.87 7.36
N ASP A 96 15.79 -16.54 7.44
CA ASP A 96 16.77 -17.22 8.29
C ASP A 96 16.74 -18.77 8.17
N ASN A 97 16.63 -19.26 6.93
CA ASN A 97 16.50 -20.70 6.59
C ASN A 97 15.21 -21.38 7.10
N ASN A 98 14.25 -20.63 7.63
CA ASN A 98 12.93 -21.14 7.98
C ASN A 98 11.97 -20.82 6.85
N GLN A 99 11.29 -21.84 6.34
CA GLN A 99 10.34 -21.72 5.23
C GLN A 99 8.90 -21.65 5.74
N GLY A 100 8.07 -20.84 5.10
CA GLY A 100 6.64 -20.73 5.38
C GLY A 100 5.81 -20.51 4.11
N GLU A 101 4.54 -20.90 4.17
CA GLU A 101 3.56 -20.60 3.13
C GLU A 101 2.98 -19.21 3.34
N TYR A 102 3.01 -18.39 2.31
CA TYR A 102 2.53 -17.02 2.31
C TYR A 102 1.23 -16.89 1.53
N ARG A 103 0.29 -16.10 2.07
CA ARG A 103 -0.91 -15.65 1.38
C ARG A 103 -1.15 -14.19 1.69
N GLN A 104 -1.47 -13.40 0.68
CA GLN A 104 -1.97 -12.05 0.82
C GLN A 104 -3.27 -11.93 0.02
N ILE A 105 -4.35 -11.49 0.66
CA ILE A 105 -5.64 -11.23 0.03
C ILE A 105 -5.89 -9.72 0.11
N GLY A 106 -5.75 -9.01 -1.01
CA GLY A 106 -5.70 -7.56 -1.02
C GLY A 106 -4.56 -7.04 -0.13
N ASN A 107 -4.88 -6.39 0.99
CA ASN A 107 -3.90 -5.88 1.97
C ASN A 107 -3.76 -6.75 3.23
N GLU A 108 -4.50 -7.86 3.35
CA GLU A 108 -4.41 -8.75 4.51
C GLU A 108 -3.41 -9.88 4.23
N ARG A 109 -2.43 -10.05 5.12
CA ARG A 109 -1.30 -10.96 4.94
C ARG A 109 -1.30 -12.07 5.98
N PHE A 110 -1.19 -13.31 5.50
CA PHE A 110 -1.23 -14.53 6.29
C PHE A 110 -0.01 -15.38 6.00
N LEU A 111 0.46 -16.07 7.03
CA LEU A 111 1.60 -16.95 6.95
C LEU A 111 1.31 -18.22 7.75
N SER A 112 1.68 -19.37 7.21
CA SER A 112 1.77 -20.64 7.94
C SER A 112 3.24 -21.08 7.95
N ALA A 113 3.88 -21.01 9.11
CA ALA A 113 5.31 -21.21 9.24
C ALA A 113 5.68 -21.81 10.62
N PRO A 114 6.83 -22.48 10.76
CA PRO A 114 7.30 -22.95 12.06
C PRO A 114 7.59 -21.77 13.00
N LEU A 115 7.54 -22.00 14.31
CA LEU A 115 7.81 -21.00 15.34
C LEU A 115 9.14 -20.24 15.13
N ALA A 116 10.17 -20.92 14.63
CA ALA A 116 11.47 -20.31 14.34
C ALA A 116 11.38 -19.18 13.29
N PHE A 117 10.48 -19.30 12.30
CA PHE A 117 10.21 -18.22 11.34
C PHE A 117 9.65 -16.98 12.06
N TRP A 118 8.64 -17.19 12.91
CA TRP A 118 8.00 -16.09 13.66
C TRP A 118 9.00 -15.37 14.56
N ASN A 119 9.96 -16.09 15.13
CA ASN A 119 11.03 -15.48 15.91
C ASN A 119 11.92 -14.55 15.07
N SER A 120 12.08 -14.77 13.77
CA SER A 120 12.88 -13.89 12.90
C SER A 120 12.14 -12.63 12.46
N VAL A 121 10.81 -12.66 12.40
CA VAL A 121 10.00 -11.54 11.88
C VAL A 121 9.27 -10.74 12.97
N LEU A 122 9.44 -11.08 14.24
CA LEU A 122 8.90 -10.35 15.38
C LEU A 122 10.02 -9.60 16.12
N LEU A 123 9.70 -8.42 16.67
CA LEU A 123 10.64 -7.64 17.47
C LEU A 123 10.98 -8.37 18.79
N ASP A 124 12.22 -8.26 19.26
CA ASP A 124 12.66 -8.96 20.49
C ASP A 124 11.86 -8.55 21.73
N ALA A 125 11.53 -7.25 21.85
CA ALA A 125 10.71 -6.72 22.94
C ALA A 125 9.32 -7.39 23.03
N ASP A 126 8.84 -7.95 21.92
CA ASP A 126 7.52 -8.53 21.79
C ASP A 126 7.47 -10.01 22.18
N LYS A 127 8.57 -10.75 22.02
CA LYS A 127 8.60 -12.22 22.15
C LYS A 127 8.36 -12.68 23.60
N ALA A 128 8.97 -12.03 24.58
CA ALA A 128 9.00 -12.51 25.96
C ALA A 128 7.63 -12.58 26.65
N ARG A 129 6.65 -11.81 26.18
CA ARG A 129 5.30 -11.73 26.78
C ARG A 129 4.22 -12.38 25.92
N LYS A 130 4.59 -12.93 24.76
CA LYS A 130 3.63 -13.55 23.85
C LYS A 130 3.48 -15.03 24.12
N ASP A 131 2.26 -15.53 23.99
CA ASP A 131 2.01 -16.95 23.84
C ASP A 131 2.13 -17.28 22.34
N LEU A 132 3.28 -17.83 21.94
CA LEU A 132 3.55 -18.18 20.55
C LEU A 132 3.29 -19.66 20.23
N ALA A 133 2.89 -20.48 21.20
CA ALA A 133 2.54 -21.87 20.92
C ALA A 133 1.42 -22.01 19.87
N PRO A 134 0.38 -21.14 19.84
CA PRO A 134 -0.68 -21.23 18.84
C PRO A 134 -0.28 -20.88 17.40
N VAL A 135 0.90 -20.28 17.17
CA VAL A 135 1.31 -19.85 15.82
C VAL A 135 2.12 -20.90 15.05
N ASP A 136 2.61 -21.94 15.73
CA ASP A 136 3.48 -22.95 15.11
C ASP A 136 2.73 -23.76 14.05
N ARG A 137 3.11 -23.57 12.77
CA ARG A 137 2.52 -24.22 11.59
C ARG A 137 1.00 -24.01 11.47
N LYS A 138 0.53 -22.84 11.93
CA LYS A 138 -0.87 -22.40 11.80
C LYS A 138 -0.95 -21.12 10.99
N TRP A 139 -2.00 -21.00 10.19
CA TRP A 139 -2.33 -19.74 9.51
C TRP A 139 -2.49 -18.63 10.54
N THR A 140 -1.71 -17.58 10.33
CA THR A 140 -1.51 -16.50 11.28
C THR A 140 -1.41 -15.21 10.50
N ASN A 141 -2.09 -14.15 10.93
CA ASN A 141 -2.01 -12.84 10.32
C ASN A 141 -0.65 -12.20 10.65
N ALA A 142 0.11 -11.83 9.62
CA ALA A 142 1.44 -11.24 9.76
C ALA A 142 1.41 -9.71 9.97
N ARG A 143 0.23 -9.09 10.15
CA ARG A 143 0.10 -7.66 10.49
C ARG A 143 0.93 -7.33 11.74
N GLY A 144 1.62 -6.19 11.71
CA GLY A 144 2.48 -5.71 12.80
C GLY A 144 3.83 -6.44 12.92
N SER A 145 4.03 -7.58 12.22
CA SER A 145 5.37 -8.17 12.09
C SER A 145 6.25 -7.34 11.16
N GLN A 146 7.56 -7.60 11.20
CA GLN A 146 8.56 -7.00 10.32
C GLN A 146 8.48 -7.50 8.87
N LEU A 147 7.68 -8.53 8.59
CA LEU A 147 7.47 -8.98 7.21
C LEU A 147 6.72 -7.89 6.42
N PRO A 148 7.23 -7.42 5.27
CA PRO A 148 6.52 -6.49 4.40
C PRO A 148 5.28 -7.15 3.78
N ALA A 149 4.31 -6.33 3.34
CA ALA A 149 3.21 -6.82 2.51
C ALA A 149 3.74 -7.01 1.08
N LEU A 150 4.09 -8.26 0.72
CA LEU A 150 4.78 -8.55 -0.54
C LEU A 150 3.93 -8.16 -1.75
N GLY A 151 2.62 -8.31 -1.69
CA GLY A 151 1.72 -7.86 -2.75
C GLY A 151 1.73 -6.34 -2.94
N ASN A 152 2.08 -5.56 -1.91
CA ASN A 152 2.15 -4.10 -2.01
C ASN A 152 3.49 -3.59 -2.56
N ILE A 153 4.44 -4.49 -2.85
CA ILE A 153 5.74 -4.14 -3.42
C ILE A 153 6.08 -4.96 -4.68
N LEU A 154 5.39 -6.09 -4.90
CA LEU A 154 5.60 -7.00 -6.03
C LEU A 154 4.37 -7.14 -6.94
N ALA A 155 3.25 -6.46 -6.65
CA ALA A 155 2.19 -6.35 -7.65
C ALA A 155 2.77 -5.74 -8.94
N PRO A 156 2.49 -6.30 -10.13
CA PRO A 156 3.15 -5.88 -11.37
C PRO A 156 3.08 -4.37 -11.65
N ASP A 157 1.95 -3.70 -11.38
CA ASP A 157 1.80 -2.26 -11.54
C ASP A 157 2.61 -1.45 -10.52
N ILE A 158 2.62 -1.88 -9.26
CA ILE A 158 3.42 -1.24 -8.20
C ILE A 158 4.91 -1.40 -8.47
N LEU A 159 5.36 -2.60 -8.85
CA LEU A 159 6.75 -2.85 -9.18
C LEU A 159 7.15 -2.03 -10.41
N ALA A 160 6.33 -1.99 -11.46
CA ALA A 160 6.60 -1.16 -12.63
C ALA A 160 6.69 0.34 -12.29
N GLY A 161 5.80 0.86 -11.45
CA GLY A 161 5.86 2.24 -10.95
C GLY A 161 7.15 2.51 -10.17
N THR A 162 7.54 1.57 -9.31
CA THR A 162 8.79 1.64 -8.54
C THR A 162 10.02 1.68 -9.45
N LEU A 163 10.09 0.78 -10.44
CA LEU A 163 11.18 0.69 -11.41
C LEU A 163 11.24 1.89 -12.36
N GLY A 164 10.09 2.49 -12.67
CA GLY A 164 10.01 3.71 -13.47
C GLY A 164 10.58 4.93 -12.74
N THR A 165 10.59 4.91 -11.40
CA THR A 165 11.02 6.03 -10.58
C THR A 165 12.55 6.16 -10.59
N VAL A 166 13.03 7.33 -11.01
CA VAL A 166 14.44 7.72 -10.82
C VAL A 166 14.66 7.92 -9.32
N GLY A 167 15.11 6.88 -8.63
CA GLY A 167 15.41 6.97 -7.21
C GLY A 167 16.50 8.02 -6.93
N GLY A 168 16.37 8.73 -5.81
CA GLY A 168 17.54 9.21 -5.05
C GLY A 168 17.88 10.69 -5.12
N ASP A 169 17.99 11.35 -6.29
CA ASP A 169 18.63 12.68 -6.33
C ASP A 169 17.89 13.67 -7.24
N ALA A 170 17.07 14.51 -6.59
CA ALA A 170 16.30 15.65 -7.10
C ALA A 170 15.17 15.34 -8.11
N ALA A 171 13.96 15.83 -7.80
CA ALA A 171 12.86 15.87 -8.75
C ALA A 171 13.33 16.56 -10.06
N PRO A 172 12.93 16.05 -11.24
CA PRO A 172 13.38 16.63 -12.49
C PRO A 172 12.96 18.10 -12.57
N GLU A 173 13.83 18.94 -13.12
CA GLU A 173 13.44 20.31 -13.44
C GLU A 173 12.34 20.26 -14.51
N LEU A 174 11.23 20.95 -14.24
CA LEU A 174 10.03 20.91 -15.07
C LEU A 174 9.90 22.20 -15.90
N SER A 175 9.30 22.08 -17.08
CA SER A 175 8.99 23.21 -17.95
C SER A 175 8.10 24.22 -17.22
N SER A 176 8.23 25.50 -17.58
CA SER A 176 7.33 26.55 -17.09
C SER A 176 5.94 26.50 -17.72
N VAL A 177 5.81 25.80 -18.86
CA VAL A 177 4.56 25.61 -19.60
C VAL A 177 3.97 24.25 -19.27
N ALA A 178 2.72 24.23 -18.80
CA ALA A 178 1.97 23.00 -18.56
C ALA A 178 1.54 22.33 -19.89
N MET A 179 1.44 21.01 -19.87
CA MET A 179 1.15 20.18 -21.06
C MET A 179 -0.27 20.31 -21.58
N ASP A 180 -1.23 20.41 -20.67
CA ASP A 180 -2.63 20.60 -20.97
C ASP A 180 -3.09 21.80 -20.14
N THR A 181 -3.54 22.86 -20.81
CA THR A 181 -3.93 24.09 -20.11
C THR A 181 -5.31 24.53 -20.55
N THR A 182 -6.30 24.19 -19.73
CA THR A 182 -7.37 25.14 -19.43
C THR A 182 -6.92 26.15 -18.36
N ASP A 183 -6.00 25.80 -17.45
CA ASP A 183 -5.34 26.74 -16.51
C ASP A 183 -4.05 26.15 -15.87
N PRO A 184 -2.85 26.70 -16.11
CA PRO A 184 -1.59 26.21 -15.54
C PRO A 184 -1.43 26.45 -14.02
N THR A 185 -2.39 27.15 -13.39
CA THR A 185 -2.40 27.39 -11.94
C THR A 185 -3.00 26.24 -11.13
N PHE A 186 -3.57 25.21 -11.79
CA PHE A 186 -4.02 24.01 -11.10
C PHE A 186 -2.85 23.32 -10.37
N PRO A 187 -3.01 22.98 -9.07
CA PRO A 187 -1.96 22.29 -8.32
C PRO A 187 -1.50 20.96 -8.95
N ASP A 188 -2.40 20.26 -9.64
CA ASP A 188 -2.12 18.98 -10.32
C ASP A 188 -1.79 19.12 -11.82
N ALA A 189 -1.52 20.34 -12.30
CA ALA A 189 -1.05 20.53 -13.67
C ALA A 189 0.22 19.72 -13.94
N ARG A 190 0.35 19.24 -15.18
CA ARG A 190 1.43 18.35 -15.63
C ARG A 190 2.41 19.10 -16.53
N PHE A 191 3.69 18.84 -16.35
CA PHE A 191 4.77 19.55 -17.03
C PHE A 191 5.78 18.55 -17.59
N TRP A 192 6.41 18.89 -18.71
CA TRP A 192 7.49 18.07 -19.26
C TRP A 192 8.80 18.36 -18.51
N PRO A 193 9.69 17.37 -18.34
CA PRO A 193 11.05 17.64 -17.87
C PRO A 193 11.82 18.47 -18.90
N VAL A 194 12.73 19.32 -18.44
CA VAL A 194 13.57 20.18 -19.32
C VAL A 194 14.91 19.54 -19.72
N ALA A 195 15.22 18.37 -19.17
CA ALA A 195 16.45 17.64 -19.41
C ALA A 195 16.17 16.19 -19.83
N ASP A 196 17.17 15.57 -20.45
CA ASP A 196 17.13 14.15 -20.83
C ASP A 196 16.89 13.27 -19.59
N PRO A 197 16.09 12.21 -19.70
CA PRO A 197 15.88 11.28 -18.60
C PRO A 197 17.21 10.57 -18.27
N PRO A 198 17.51 10.30 -16.99
CA PRO A 198 18.75 9.64 -16.58
C PRO A 198 18.65 8.11 -16.78
N VAL A 199 18.37 7.70 -18.02
CA VAL A 199 18.18 6.31 -18.45
C VAL A 199 19.21 5.97 -19.49
N THR A 200 19.88 4.82 -19.32
CA THR A 200 20.95 4.39 -20.21
C THR A 200 20.79 2.92 -20.59
N PHE A 201 21.15 2.58 -21.83
CA PHE A 201 21.34 1.19 -22.23
C PHE A 201 22.66 0.68 -21.67
N VAL A 202 22.63 -0.47 -20.99
CA VAL A 202 23.84 -1.19 -20.52
C VAL A 202 24.19 -2.34 -21.47
N GLY A 203 23.19 -2.85 -22.20
CA GLY A 203 23.31 -3.82 -23.28
C GLY A 203 22.02 -3.86 -24.10
N ASP A 204 21.92 -4.80 -25.05
CA ASP A 204 20.78 -4.89 -25.99
C ASP A 204 19.44 -5.24 -25.31
N ASN A 205 19.51 -5.73 -24.07
CA ASN A 205 18.36 -6.23 -23.32
C ASN A 205 18.38 -5.78 -21.85
N VAL A 206 19.20 -4.77 -21.52
CA VAL A 206 19.36 -4.24 -20.17
C VAL A 206 19.33 -2.72 -20.21
N VAL A 207 18.39 -2.14 -19.46
CA VAL A 207 18.30 -0.70 -19.22
C VAL A 207 18.62 -0.40 -17.76
N ARG A 208 19.38 0.68 -17.53
CA ARG A 208 19.67 1.21 -16.21
C ARG A 208 18.99 2.55 -15.98
N ILE A 209 18.32 2.66 -14.82
CA ILE A 209 17.67 3.87 -14.31
C ILE A 209 17.95 3.99 -12.82
N GLY A 210 18.64 5.06 -12.40
CA GLY A 210 19.07 5.22 -11.01
C GLY A 210 19.89 4.01 -10.51
N SER A 211 19.44 3.38 -9.42
CA SER A 211 20.02 2.17 -8.83
C SER A 211 19.57 0.86 -9.50
N TRP A 212 18.67 0.92 -10.49
CA TRP A 212 18.03 -0.24 -11.08
C TRP A 212 18.72 -0.72 -12.34
N ASP A 213 18.94 -2.02 -12.41
CA ASP A 213 19.20 -2.79 -13.62
C ASP A 213 17.95 -3.61 -13.96
N ILE A 214 17.39 -3.37 -15.14
CA ILE A 214 16.17 -4.03 -15.62
C ILE A 214 16.53 -4.81 -16.88
N THR A 215 16.48 -6.14 -16.76
CA THR A 215 16.67 -7.06 -17.88
C THR A 215 15.32 -7.48 -18.43
N TYR A 216 15.21 -7.49 -19.75
CA TYR A 216 13.98 -7.87 -20.45
C TYR A 216 14.28 -8.75 -21.67
N ASP A 217 13.25 -9.38 -22.21
CA ASP A 217 13.29 -10.06 -23.49
C ASP A 217 13.08 -9.04 -24.63
N PRO A 218 14.04 -8.87 -25.57
CA PRO A 218 13.97 -7.81 -26.59
C PRO A 218 12.74 -7.89 -27.51
N ASP A 219 12.25 -9.09 -27.77
CA ASP A 219 11.15 -9.32 -28.72
C ASP A 219 9.78 -9.09 -28.08
N SER A 220 9.55 -9.68 -26.91
CA SER A 220 8.27 -9.60 -26.20
C SER A 220 8.15 -8.40 -25.25
N LYS A 221 9.28 -7.73 -24.97
CA LYS A 221 9.43 -6.66 -23.97
C LYS A 221 9.07 -7.09 -22.55
N ALA A 222 9.02 -8.39 -22.28
CA ALA A 222 8.73 -8.91 -20.95
C ALA A 222 9.96 -8.74 -20.04
N VAL A 223 9.76 -8.15 -18.87
CA VAL A 223 10.79 -8.11 -17.81
C VAL A 223 11.13 -9.54 -17.39
N THR A 224 12.42 -9.87 -17.34
CA THR A 224 12.93 -11.19 -16.95
C THR A 224 13.74 -11.17 -15.68
N HIS A 225 14.41 -10.04 -15.37
CA HIS A 225 15.14 -9.86 -14.12
C HIS A 225 15.19 -8.39 -13.71
N VAL A 226 15.08 -8.12 -12.41
CA VAL A 226 15.26 -6.78 -11.84
C VAL A 226 16.18 -6.82 -10.63
N LYS A 227 17.08 -5.85 -10.57
CA LYS A 227 18.01 -5.68 -9.47
C LYS A 227 18.20 -4.21 -9.14
N GLY A 228 18.10 -3.85 -7.87
CA GLY A 228 18.30 -2.47 -7.44
C GLY A 228 17.77 -2.20 -6.05
N GLU A 229 17.84 -0.94 -5.65
CA GLU A 229 17.40 -0.48 -4.33
C GLU A 229 16.32 0.59 -4.49
N ASN A 230 15.17 0.36 -3.86
CA ASN A 230 14.14 1.36 -3.66
C ASN A 230 14.36 2.05 -2.31
N LYS A 231 14.81 3.31 -2.31
CA LYS A 231 14.90 4.12 -1.10
C LYS A 231 13.52 4.76 -0.84
N ILE A 232 12.84 4.32 0.22
CA ILE A 232 11.50 4.82 0.58
C ILE A 232 11.65 6.12 1.39
N ASP A 233 12.55 6.12 2.37
CA ASP A 233 12.93 7.29 3.15
C ASP A 233 14.38 7.15 3.64
N ASP A 234 14.84 8.03 4.54
CA ASP A 234 16.21 7.98 5.07
C ASP A 234 16.48 6.78 6.00
N ASP A 235 15.43 6.17 6.53
CA ASP A 235 15.49 5.08 7.51
C ASP A 235 15.02 3.73 6.95
N LEU A 236 14.41 3.69 5.75
CA LEU A 236 13.86 2.51 5.12
C LEU A 236 14.23 2.42 3.63
N SER A 237 14.85 1.30 3.24
CA SER A 237 15.04 0.91 1.85
C SER A 237 14.72 -0.57 1.61
N LEU A 238 14.43 -0.90 0.36
CA LEU A 238 14.16 -2.26 -0.10
C LEU A 238 15.14 -2.60 -1.23
N ASP A 239 15.99 -3.60 -1.03
CA ASP A 239 16.82 -4.17 -2.10
C ASP A 239 16.09 -5.32 -2.76
N TYR A 240 16.19 -5.37 -4.09
CA TYR A 240 15.55 -6.38 -4.92
C TYR A 240 16.61 -7.11 -5.75
N ASP A 241 16.43 -8.42 -5.85
CA ASP A 241 17.10 -9.28 -6.83
C ASP A 241 16.08 -10.35 -7.23
N LEU A 242 15.37 -10.11 -8.32
CA LEU A 242 14.20 -10.90 -8.72
C LEU A 242 14.35 -11.40 -10.15
N ALA A 243 14.20 -12.71 -10.35
CA ALA A 243 13.74 -13.25 -11.62
C ALA A 243 12.23 -13.06 -11.74
N VAL A 244 11.76 -12.62 -12.91
CA VAL A 244 10.37 -12.25 -13.18
C VAL A 244 9.83 -13.10 -14.32
N THR A 245 8.60 -13.60 -14.16
CA THR A 245 7.85 -14.26 -15.24
C THR A 245 6.43 -13.71 -15.26
N LEU A 246 6.10 -12.97 -16.32
CA LEU A 246 4.74 -12.44 -16.50
C LEU A 246 3.76 -13.58 -16.74
N LEU A 247 2.60 -13.51 -16.08
CA LEU A 247 1.58 -14.55 -16.15
C LEU A 247 0.32 -14.03 -16.85
N PRO A 248 -0.33 -14.89 -17.66
CA PRO A 248 -1.63 -14.58 -18.25
C PRO A 248 -2.76 -14.65 -17.20
N ALA A 249 -3.94 -14.15 -17.59
CA ALA A 249 -5.10 -14.04 -16.70
C ALA A 249 -5.56 -15.40 -16.10
N ASP A 250 -5.50 -16.49 -16.86
CA ASP A 250 -5.90 -17.82 -16.38
C ASP A 250 -5.01 -18.35 -15.24
N GLN A 251 -3.75 -17.92 -15.19
CA GLN A 251 -2.86 -18.22 -14.07
C GLN A 251 -3.09 -17.29 -12.89
N ALA A 252 -3.44 -16.03 -13.12
CA ALA A 252 -3.88 -15.13 -12.05
C ALA A 252 -5.16 -15.64 -11.36
N GLU A 253 -6.09 -16.24 -12.12
CA GLU A 253 -7.33 -16.83 -11.58
C GLU A 253 -7.09 -17.97 -10.57
N ARG A 254 -5.98 -18.71 -10.72
CA ARG A 254 -5.64 -19.79 -9.78
C ARG A 254 -5.33 -19.27 -8.37
N VAL A 255 -4.75 -18.09 -8.26
CA VAL A 255 -4.47 -17.44 -6.97
C VAL A 255 -5.79 -17.22 -6.22
N PHE A 256 -6.80 -16.66 -6.88
CA PHE A 256 -8.10 -16.41 -6.25
C PHE A 256 -8.83 -17.70 -5.91
N ALA A 257 -8.75 -18.73 -6.75
CA ALA A 257 -9.31 -20.04 -6.45
C ALA A 257 -8.66 -20.68 -5.22
N SER A 258 -7.33 -20.64 -5.11
CA SER A 258 -6.60 -21.13 -3.93
C SER A 258 -6.95 -20.33 -2.68
N GLN A 259 -7.12 -19.01 -2.78
CA GLN A 259 -7.49 -18.17 -1.66
C GLN A 259 -8.90 -18.47 -1.15
N ARG A 260 -9.88 -18.67 -2.05
CA ARG A 260 -11.24 -19.07 -1.66
C ARG A 260 -11.28 -20.37 -0.89
N ALA A 261 -10.45 -21.35 -1.29
CA ALA A 261 -10.33 -22.62 -0.60
C ALA A 261 -9.82 -22.47 0.85
N LEU A 262 -9.05 -21.40 1.12
CA LEU A 262 -8.43 -21.15 2.42
C LEU A 262 -9.29 -20.31 3.38
N VAL A 263 -10.32 -19.61 2.89
CA VAL A 263 -11.09 -18.61 3.66
C VAL A 263 -11.55 -19.13 5.03
N ALA A 264 -12.03 -20.37 5.11
CA ALA A 264 -12.52 -20.96 6.35
C ALA A 264 -11.44 -21.07 7.44
N GLU A 265 -10.16 -21.12 7.07
CA GLU A 265 -9.02 -21.18 7.99
C GLU A 265 -8.51 -19.78 8.40
N LEU A 266 -8.98 -18.71 7.74
CA LEU A 266 -8.50 -17.34 7.96
C LEU A 266 -9.45 -16.46 8.80
N VAL A 267 -10.64 -16.97 9.13
CA VAL A 267 -11.72 -16.18 9.79
C VAL A 267 -11.41 -15.75 11.22
N ASP A 268 -10.62 -16.52 11.96
CA ASP A 268 -10.15 -16.22 13.32
C ASP A 268 -8.75 -16.80 13.49
N VAL A 269 -7.74 -15.96 13.30
CA VAL A 269 -6.34 -16.38 13.29
C VAL A 269 -5.49 -15.58 14.27
N PRO A 270 -4.44 -16.20 14.85
CA PRO A 270 -3.45 -15.47 15.63
C PRO A 270 -2.85 -14.29 14.85
N ALA A 271 -2.43 -13.26 15.57
CA ALA A 271 -1.78 -12.06 15.03
C ALA A 271 -0.63 -11.63 15.95
N PRO A 272 0.49 -12.38 15.98
CA PRO A 272 1.56 -12.17 16.93
C PRO A 272 2.30 -10.85 16.73
N GLY A 273 2.17 -10.19 15.57
CA GLY A 273 2.73 -8.86 15.34
C GLY A 273 1.96 -7.72 16.00
N LEU A 274 0.74 -7.94 16.48
CA LEU A 274 -0.01 -6.92 17.24
C LEU A 274 0.47 -6.91 18.69
N TYR A 275 0.91 -5.75 19.19
CA TYR A 275 1.43 -5.61 20.55
C TYR A 275 0.47 -4.87 21.48
N THR A 276 0.62 -5.12 22.78
CA THR A 276 -0.18 -4.47 23.83
C THR A 276 0.74 -3.67 24.75
N ALA A 277 0.19 -2.63 25.39
CA ALA A 277 0.96 -1.82 26.32
C ALA A 277 1.51 -2.66 27.50
N PRO A 278 2.68 -2.31 28.08
CA PRO A 278 3.26 -3.11 29.17
C PRO A 278 2.36 -3.31 30.39
N ASN A 279 1.43 -2.38 30.63
CA ASN A 279 0.44 -2.36 31.70
C ASN A 279 -0.97 -2.75 31.21
N ALA A 280 -1.08 -3.51 30.12
CA ALA A 280 -2.37 -3.88 29.52
C ALA A 280 -3.29 -4.70 30.44
N VAL A 281 -2.76 -5.31 31.51
CA VAL A 281 -3.55 -5.96 32.56
C VAL A 281 -3.37 -5.23 33.88
N THR A 282 -4.48 -4.76 34.45
CA THR A 282 -4.53 -4.12 35.77
C THR A 282 -5.41 -4.93 36.72
N GLY A 283 -5.14 -4.87 38.02
CA GLY A 283 -5.88 -5.63 39.04
C GLY A 283 -6.29 -4.77 40.22
N ARG A 284 -7.47 -5.04 40.77
CA ARG A 284 -7.97 -4.42 42.01
C ARG A 284 -8.62 -5.44 42.92
N THR A 285 -8.51 -5.26 44.23
CA THR A 285 -9.27 -6.05 45.21
C THR A 285 -10.76 -5.74 45.10
N VAL A 286 -11.60 -6.75 45.21
CA VAL A 286 -13.07 -6.60 45.19
C VAL A 286 -13.67 -7.28 46.42
N GLY A 287 -14.51 -6.54 47.15
CA GLY A 287 -15.11 -7.00 48.40
C GLY A 287 -14.14 -7.04 49.58
N THR A 288 -14.57 -7.66 50.68
CA THR A 288 -13.79 -7.76 51.91
C THR A 288 -12.87 -8.99 51.87
N CYS A 289 -11.57 -8.76 52.10
CA CYS A 289 -10.59 -9.82 52.22
C CYS A 289 -10.68 -10.49 53.59
N THR A 290 -10.84 -11.81 53.63
CA THR A 290 -10.87 -12.60 54.87
C THR A 290 -9.89 -13.77 54.75
N ARG A 291 -9.62 -14.49 55.85
CA ARG A 291 -8.83 -15.73 55.78
C ARG A 291 -9.52 -16.84 54.97
N ALA A 292 -10.84 -16.82 54.86
CA ALA A 292 -11.58 -17.79 54.06
C ALA A 292 -11.41 -17.51 52.56
N ALA A 293 -11.53 -16.24 52.16
CA ALA A 293 -11.40 -15.83 50.77
C ALA A 293 -11.00 -14.37 50.61
N CYS A 294 -10.28 -14.09 49.53
CA CYS A 294 -9.95 -12.74 49.07
C CYS A 294 -10.03 -12.72 47.54
N SER A 295 -10.70 -11.70 46.97
CA SER A 295 -11.01 -11.65 45.54
C SER A 295 -10.35 -10.45 44.86
N TRP A 296 -9.86 -10.67 43.64
CA TRP A 296 -9.30 -9.65 42.77
C TRP A 296 -9.98 -9.69 41.41
N GLU A 297 -10.41 -8.54 40.92
CA GLU A 297 -10.86 -8.35 39.55
C GLU A 297 -9.68 -7.82 38.73
N TYR A 298 -9.39 -8.49 37.63
CA TYR A 298 -8.39 -8.09 36.66
C TYR A 298 -9.08 -7.60 35.39
N THR A 299 -8.62 -6.47 34.86
CA THR A 299 -9.11 -5.88 33.62
C THR A 299 -7.97 -5.90 32.60
N GLY A 300 -8.23 -6.49 31.43
CA GLY A 300 -7.33 -6.51 30.29
C GLY A 300 -7.77 -5.50 29.22
N SER A 301 -6.84 -4.75 28.65
CA SER A 301 -7.08 -3.78 27.57
C SER A 301 -7.08 -4.45 26.20
N GLY A 302 -8.01 -4.09 25.33
CA GLY A 302 -8.02 -4.45 23.91
C GLY A 302 -7.29 -3.44 23.02
N SER A 303 -6.57 -2.47 23.59
CA SER A 303 -5.76 -1.52 22.80
C SER A 303 -4.53 -2.23 22.24
N VAL A 304 -4.38 -2.20 20.91
CA VAL A 304 -3.30 -2.87 20.18
C VAL A 304 -2.52 -1.93 19.28
N ILE A 305 -1.24 -2.24 19.16
CA ILE A 305 -0.20 -1.66 18.33
C ILE A 305 0.09 -2.42 17.01
N PRO A 306 -0.11 -1.95 15.76
CA PRO A 306 -0.95 -0.85 15.28
C PRO A 306 -2.46 -1.10 15.45
N GLU A 307 -3.17 -0.06 15.87
CA GLU A 307 -4.62 -0.09 16.11
C GLU A 307 -5.43 -0.02 14.81
N ALA A 308 -4.93 0.76 13.84
CA ALA A 308 -5.67 1.09 12.63
C ALA A 308 -6.14 -0.16 11.88
N ARG A 309 -7.46 -0.22 11.61
CA ARG A 309 -8.14 -1.27 10.83
C ARG A 309 -8.09 -2.67 11.46
N SER A 310 -7.75 -2.81 12.74
CA SER A 310 -7.66 -4.11 13.40
C SER A 310 -9.02 -4.48 14.00
N VAL A 311 -9.56 -5.64 13.62
CA VAL A 311 -10.80 -6.22 14.17
C VAL A 311 -10.44 -7.60 14.72
N GLY A 312 -10.93 -7.91 15.92
CA GLY A 312 -10.62 -9.15 16.62
C GLY A 312 -10.49 -8.92 18.12
N TYR A 313 -9.65 -9.71 18.78
CA TYR A 313 -9.53 -9.72 20.24
C TYR A 313 -8.12 -10.03 20.71
N VAL A 314 -7.85 -9.75 21.98
CA VAL A 314 -6.63 -10.15 22.69
C VAL A 314 -7.00 -11.09 23.82
N ASN A 315 -6.32 -12.24 23.87
CA ASN A 315 -6.36 -13.13 25.02
C ASN A 315 -5.14 -12.90 25.92
N TYR A 316 -5.39 -12.74 27.21
CA TYR A 316 -4.37 -12.68 28.25
C TYR A 316 -4.46 -13.92 29.13
N GLY A 317 -3.49 -14.83 29.00
CA GLY A 317 -3.32 -15.97 29.90
C GLY A 317 -2.76 -15.48 31.24
N LEU A 318 -3.63 -15.22 32.21
CA LEU A 318 -3.30 -14.65 33.51
C LEU A 318 -3.04 -15.75 34.54
N THR A 319 -1.89 -15.67 35.21
CA THR A 319 -1.59 -16.44 36.43
C THR A 319 -1.40 -15.49 37.61
N VAL A 320 -2.12 -15.70 38.70
CA VAL A 320 -2.06 -14.89 39.92
C VAL A 320 -1.57 -15.74 41.08
N ASN A 321 -0.44 -15.33 41.65
CA ASN A 321 0.12 -15.94 42.84
C ASN A 321 -0.21 -15.08 44.07
N PHE A 322 -0.68 -15.71 45.16
CA PHE A 322 -1.12 -15.02 46.37
C PHE A 322 -0.12 -15.21 47.51
N PHE A 323 0.16 -14.13 48.25
CA PHE A 323 1.17 -14.12 49.31
C PHE A 323 0.69 -13.42 50.57
N VAL A 324 1.12 -13.94 51.73
CA VAL A 324 0.99 -13.32 53.06
C VAL A 324 2.38 -13.28 53.68
N GLY A 325 2.83 -12.11 54.11
CA GLY A 325 4.20 -11.95 54.66
C GLY A 325 5.31 -12.40 53.69
N GLY A 326 5.08 -12.28 52.38
CA GLY A 326 6.03 -12.70 51.34
C GLY A 326 6.07 -14.21 51.05
N ARG A 327 5.28 -15.03 51.75
CA ARG A 327 5.19 -16.49 51.52
C ARG A 327 3.92 -16.85 50.76
N PRO A 328 3.95 -17.88 49.89
CA PRO A 328 2.76 -18.37 49.20
C PRO A 328 1.65 -18.69 50.21
N ALA A 329 0.45 -18.15 49.97
CA ALA A 329 -0.65 -18.19 50.93
C ALA A 329 -1.90 -18.90 50.41
N ALA A 330 -2.02 -19.13 49.11
CA ALA A 330 -3.10 -19.90 48.50
C ALA A 330 -2.63 -20.52 47.17
N ALA A 331 -3.40 -21.46 46.65
CA ALA A 331 -3.17 -22.00 45.31
C ALA A 331 -3.23 -20.87 44.26
N PRO A 332 -2.39 -20.91 43.21
CA PRO A 332 -2.43 -19.91 42.16
C PRO A 332 -3.76 -19.95 41.40
N CYS A 333 -4.26 -18.79 41.01
CA CYS A 333 -5.40 -18.68 40.11
C CYS A 333 -4.90 -18.56 38.67
N ARG A 334 -5.45 -19.36 37.75
CA ARG A 334 -5.18 -19.27 36.31
C ARG A 334 -6.50 -18.99 35.59
N THR A 335 -6.52 -17.97 34.75
CA THR A 335 -7.70 -17.56 33.98
C THR A 335 -7.29 -16.90 32.67
N VAL A 336 -8.24 -16.73 31.75
CA VAL A 336 -8.03 -15.98 30.51
C VAL A 336 -8.91 -14.73 30.54
N ILE A 337 -8.31 -13.57 30.30
CA ILE A 337 -9.07 -12.35 30.01
C ILE A 337 -9.11 -12.20 28.49
N ARG A 338 -10.31 -12.18 27.92
CA ARG A 338 -10.53 -11.83 26.52
C ARG A 338 -11.03 -10.39 26.44
N ALA A 339 -10.31 -9.55 25.70
CA ALA A 339 -10.70 -8.17 25.42
C ALA A 339 -10.83 -7.99 23.91
N GLU A 340 -12.02 -7.62 23.42
CA GLU A 340 -12.19 -7.24 22.01
C GLU A 340 -11.34 -5.99 21.72
N ILE A 341 -10.82 -5.87 20.50
CA ILE A 341 -9.99 -4.73 20.11
C ILE A 341 -10.79 -3.43 20.28
N GLY A 342 -10.21 -2.44 20.95
CA GLY A 342 -10.88 -1.18 21.32
C GLY A 342 -11.78 -1.26 22.57
N SER A 343 -11.80 -2.40 23.27
CA SER A 343 -12.63 -2.65 24.46
C SER A 343 -11.78 -3.08 25.66
N THR A 344 -12.43 -3.44 26.77
CA THR A 344 -11.78 -4.09 27.92
C THR A 344 -12.48 -5.40 28.27
N GLY A 345 -11.69 -6.37 28.71
CA GLY A 345 -12.17 -7.65 29.24
C GLY A 345 -11.92 -7.75 30.74
N LYS A 346 -12.68 -8.60 31.45
CA LYS A 346 -12.50 -8.81 32.89
C LYS A 346 -12.48 -10.27 33.27
N ALA A 347 -11.68 -10.61 34.29
CA ALA A 347 -11.73 -11.89 34.97
C ALA A 347 -11.50 -11.71 36.47
N THR A 348 -12.08 -12.61 37.27
CA THR A 348 -11.93 -12.59 38.73
C THR A 348 -11.09 -13.78 39.19
N CYS A 349 -10.13 -13.50 40.06
CA CYS A 349 -9.32 -14.49 40.74
C CYS A 349 -9.58 -14.44 42.25
N VAL A 350 -9.77 -15.61 42.86
CA VAL A 350 -10.10 -15.73 44.28
C VAL A 350 -9.06 -16.60 44.97
N ALA A 351 -8.35 -16.03 45.94
CA ALA A 351 -7.55 -16.81 46.89
C ALA A 351 -8.50 -17.46 47.90
N ARG A 352 -8.44 -18.78 48.05
CA ARG A 352 -9.25 -19.54 49.01
C ARG A 352 -8.34 -20.23 50.01
N ASN A 353 -8.83 -20.45 51.23
CA ASN A 353 -8.13 -21.15 52.31
C ASN A 353 -6.75 -20.53 52.60
N ILE A 354 -6.73 -19.24 52.91
CA ILE A 354 -5.49 -18.45 52.97
C ILE A 354 -4.69 -18.83 54.22
N THR A 355 -3.47 -19.33 54.01
CA THR A 355 -2.54 -19.77 55.07
C THR A 355 -1.50 -18.70 55.39
N GLY A 356 -1.10 -18.59 56.66
CA GLY A 356 -0.01 -17.71 57.10
C GLY A 356 -0.40 -16.75 58.23
N ALA A 357 0.60 -16.19 58.90
CA ALA A 357 0.43 -15.13 59.90
C ALA A 357 0.68 -13.76 59.25
N GLY A 358 -0.31 -12.87 59.31
CA GLY A 358 -0.29 -11.53 58.73
C GLY A 358 -1.67 -11.08 58.27
N ASP A 359 -1.88 -9.76 58.17
CA ASP A 359 -3.21 -9.17 57.94
C ASP A 359 -3.45 -8.76 56.47
N THR A 360 -2.41 -8.78 55.63
CA THR A 360 -2.51 -8.34 54.23
C THR A 360 -2.17 -9.47 53.27
N VAL A 361 -3.13 -9.79 52.40
CA VAL A 361 -2.92 -10.69 51.27
C VAL A 361 -2.54 -9.86 50.05
N SER A 362 -1.40 -10.17 49.45
CA SER A 362 -0.95 -9.54 48.21
C SER A 362 -1.09 -10.50 47.04
N ALA A 363 -1.46 -9.97 45.88
CA ALA A 363 -1.57 -10.71 44.64
C ALA A 363 -0.48 -10.26 43.66
N ARG A 364 0.25 -11.21 43.08
CA ARG A 364 1.29 -10.97 42.08
C ARG A 364 0.86 -11.60 40.75
N PRO A 365 0.28 -10.81 39.82
CA PRO A 365 -0.12 -11.30 38.51
C PRO A 365 1.09 -11.41 37.57
N SER A 366 1.07 -12.41 36.72
CA SER A 366 1.90 -12.55 35.53
C SER A 366 1.02 -12.98 34.37
N PHE A 367 1.29 -12.50 33.16
CA PHE A 367 0.51 -12.89 31.99
C PHE A 367 1.37 -13.07 30.75
N GLN A 368 0.90 -13.93 29.86
CA GLN A 368 1.25 -13.93 28.45
C GLN A 368 0.03 -13.50 27.65
N TYR A 369 0.23 -12.97 26.44
CA TYR A 369 -0.88 -12.57 25.58
C TYR A 369 -0.70 -13.03 24.14
N LEU A 370 -1.82 -13.14 23.43
CA LEU A 370 -1.83 -13.30 21.99
C LEU A 370 -3.06 -12.58 21.43
N ALA A 371 -2.84 -11.75 20.42
CA ALA A 371 -3.90 -11.10 19.67
C ALA A 371 -4.37 -12.00 18.55
N PHE A 372 -5.62 -11.82 18.13
CA PHE A 372 -6.29 -12.52 17.07
C PHE A 372 -6.98 -11.51 16.17
N THR A 373 -6.93 -11.71 14.86
CA THR A 373 -7.75 -10.96 13.90
C THR A 373 -8.92 -11.79 13.45
N THR A 374 -10.09 -11.17 13.36
CA THR A 374 -11.31 -11.83 12.91
C THR A 374 -11.90 -11.15 11.69
N ARG A 375 -12.46 -11.96 10.78
CA ARG A 375 -13.20 -11.50 9.60
C ARG A 375 -14.15 -12.60 9.13
N SER A 376 -15.34 -12.22 8.65
CA SER A 376 -16.32 -13.20 8.20
C SER A 376 -15.93 -13.82 6.85
N VAL A 377 -16.49 -15.01 6.57
CA VAL A 377 -16.31 -15.71 5.28
C VAL A 377 -16.79 -14.82 4.14
N GLU A 378 -17.94 -14.16 4.29
CA GLU A 378 -18.53 -13.27 3.30
C GLU A 378 -17.62 -12.07 3.03
N ALA A 379 -17.04 -11.48 4.07
CA ALA A 379 -16.14 -10.33 3.94
C ALA A 379 -14.79 -10.70 3.30
N PHE A 380 -14.35 -11.96 3.41
CA PHE A 380 -13.19 -12.45 2.66
C PHE A 380 -13.54 -12.76 1.22
N ASN A 381 -14.65 -13.46 0.96
CA ASN A 381 -15.08 -13.76 -0.41
C ASN A 381 -15.35 -12.48 -1.20
N GLY A 382 -16.02 -11.48 -0.62
CA GLY A 382 -16.19 -10.17 -1.25
C GLY A 382 -14.85 -9.51 -1.60
N LEU A 383 -13.86 -9.55 -0.69
CA LEU A 383 -12.53 -9.03 -0.98
C LEU A 383 -11.81 -9.81 -2.10
N ILE A 384 -11.96 -11.15 -2.13
CA ILE A 384 -11.41 -11.97 -3.22
C ILE A 384 -12.09 -11.64 -4.54
N ASP A 385 -13.41 -11.46 -4.55
CA ASP A 385 -14.17 -11.11 -5.75
C ASP A 385 -13.76 -9.72 -6.28
N ASP A 386 -13.61 -8.72 -5.41
CA ASP A 386 -13.15 -7.37 -5.77
C ASP A 386 -11.70 -7.39 -6.33
N THR A 387 -10.80 -8.12 -5.66
CA THR A 387 -9.40 -8.23 -6.11
C THR A 387 -9.27 -9.07 -7.39
N GLN A 388 -10.15 -10.04 -7.62
CA GLN A 388 -10.22 -10.78 -8.88
C GLN A 388 -10.76 -9.88 -10.01
N LYS A 389 -11.82 -9.11 -9.75
CA LYS A 389 -12.36 -8.12 -10.69
C LYS A 389 -11.27 -7.15 -11.14
N ARG A 390 -10.47 -6.62 -10.20
CA ARG A 390 -9.30 -5.78 -10.48
C ARG A 390 -8.31 -6.47 -11.43
N SER A 391 -7.97 -7.74 -11.17
CA SER A 391 -6.96 -8.45 -11.97
C SER A 391 -7.43 -8.79 -13.37
N ASN A 392 -8.73 -8.97 -13.56
CA ASN A 392 -9.33 -9.23 -14.87
C ASN A 392 -9.56 -7.94 -15.68
N GLN A 393 -9.39 -6.77 -15.06
CA GLN A 393 -9.61 -5.49 -15.70
C GLN A 393 -8.39 -5.05 -16.52
N GLN A 394 -8.53 -5.04 -17.84
CA GLN A 394 -7.50 -4.49 -18.73
C GLN A 394 -7.32 -3.00 -18.48
N VAL A 395 -6.07 -2.57 -18.30
CA VAL A 395 -5.66 -1.18 -18.16
C VAL A 395 -4.61 -0.86 -19.22
N THR A 396 -4.56 0.40 -19.63
CA THR A 396 -3.54 0.89 -20.57
C THR A 396 -2.74 1.95 -19.86
N PHE A 397 -1.46 1.67 -19.62
CA PHE A 397 -0.54 2.65 -19.06
C PHE A 397 0.01 3.53 -20.17
N VAL A 398 0.19 4.81 -19.86
CA VAL A 398 0.80 5.78 -20.76
C VAL A 398 1.73 6.72 -19.98
N ARG A 399 2.77 7.20 -20.66
CA ARG A 399 3.56 8.32 -20.18
C ARG A 399 2.84 9.63 -20.45
N THR A 400 2.91 10.53 -19.49
CA THR A 400 2.46 11.91 -19.53
C THR A 400 3.54 12.81 -18.89
N GLY A 401 3.21 14.04 -18.55
CA GLY A 401 4.09 14.93 -17.80
C GLY A 401 3.99 14.71 -16.29
N SER A 402 5.03 15.16 -15.60
CA SER A 402 5.11 15.09 -14.14
C SER A 402 4.27 16.17 -13.49
N LYS A 403 3.67 15.85 -12.35
CA LYS A 403 3.14 16.85 -11.43
C LYS A 403 4.30 17.57 -10.72
N LYS A 404 4.03 18.76 -10.15
CA LYS A 404 5.01 19.43 -9.27
C LYS A 404 5.20 18.65 -7.98
N ALA A 405 6.35 18.83 -7.33
CA ALA A 405 6.81 18.04 -6.18
C ALA A 405 5.75 17.83 -5.06
N ALA A 406 4.99 18.87 -4.68
CA ALA A 406 3.97 18.74 -3.64
C ALA A 406 2.80 17.83 -4.05
N ALA A 407 2.36 17.91 -5.32
CA ALA A 407 1.29 17.08 -5.84
C ALA A 407 1.79 15.67 -6.21
N ASP A 408 3.03 15.54 -6.69
CA ASP A 408 3.70 14.25 -6.94
C ASP A 408 3.90 13.47 -5.64
N GLY A 409 4.46 14.10 -4.59
CA GLY A 409 4.65 13.48 -3.28
C GLY A 409 3.35 13.10 -2.57
N TYR A 410 2.22 13.70 -2.96
CA TYR A 410 0.90 13.28 -2.52
C TYR A 410 0.32 12.14 -3.38
N SER A 411 0.45 12.23 -4.70
CA SER A 411 -0.16 11.32 -5.66
C SER A 411 0.51 9.95 -5.66
N ALA A 412 1.85 9.92 -5.74
CA ALA A 412 2.61 8.69 -5.92
C ALA A 412 2.41 7.64 -4.80
N PRO A 413 2.38 8.01 -3.50
CA PRO A 413 2.10 7.05 -2.43
C PRO A 413 0.67 6.49 -2.45
N LEU A 414 -0.28 7.20 -3.07
CA LEU A 414 -1.67 6.75 -3.19
C LEU A 414 -1.85 5.82 -4.38
N THR A 415 -1.30 6.20 -5.53
CA THR A 415 -1.50 5.49 -6.80
C THR A 415 -0.51 4.36 -7.01
N GLY A 416 0.63 4.37 -6.30
CA GLY A 416 1.75 3.45 -6.52
C GLY A 416 2.49 3.70 -7.84
N LEU A 417 2.21 4.81 -8.51
CA LEU A 417 2.77 5.18 -9.80
C LEU A 417 3.46 6.56 -9.69
N PRO A 418 4.62 6.75 -10.34
CA PRO A 418 5.20 8.07 -10.45
C PRO A 418 4.24 8.97 -11.23
N SER A 419 4.18 10.27 -10.90
CA SER A 419 3.12 11.12 -11.47
C SER A 419 3.16 11.18 -12.99
N TYR A 420 4.30 11.07 -13.67
CA TYR A 420 4.37 11.05 -15.14
C TYR A 420 3.83 9.77 -15.80
N TYR A 421 3.33 8.80 -15.04
CA TYR A 421 2.52 7.71 -15.55
C TYR A 421 1.04 7.93 -15.25
N ALA A 422 0.20 7.49 -16.18
CA ALA A 422 -1.24 7.56 -16.05
C ALA A 422 -1.89 6.32 -16.66
N ILE A 423 -3.14 6.07 -16.26
CA ILE A 423 -3.96 5.00 -16.82
C ILE A 423 -4.96 5.61 -17.79
N LYS A 424 -4.84 5.23 -19.06
CA LYS A 424 -5.76 5.64 -20.11
C LYS A 424 -6.98 4.72 -20.13
N ARG A 425 -8.16 5.32 -20.04
CA ARG A 425 -9.46 4.66 -20.29
C ARG A 425 -10.29 5.58 -21.16
N GLY A 426 -10.76 5.08 -22.30
CA GLY A 426 -11.33 5.95 -23.34
C GLY A 426 -10.41 7.12 -23.66
N ASP A 427 -10.96 8.34 -23.57
CA ASP A 427 -10.27 9.61 -23.83
C ASP A 427 -9.86 10.36 -22.55
N TYR A 428 -9.79 9.67 -21.41
CA TYR A 428 -9.36 10.25 -20.13
C TYR A 428 -8.13 9.54 -19.55
N LEU A 429 -7.32 10.32 -18.82
CA LEU A 429 -6.13 9.86 -18.12
C LEU A 429 -6.37 9.92 -16.60
N PHE A 430 -6.38 8.77 -15.96
CA PHE A 430 -6.51 8.62 -14.51
C PHE A 430 -5.12 8.54 -13.87
N ASP A 431 -5.00 9.04 -12.63
CA ASP A 431 -3.71 9.06 -11.91
C ASP A 431 -3.29 7.67 -11.43
N GLY A 432 -4.25 6.75 -11.26
CA GLY A 432 -3.98 5.39 -10.80
C GLY A 432 -5.22 4.51 -10.79
N PHE A 433 -5.08 3.35 -10.15
CA PHE A 433 -6.13 2.36 -10.06
C PHE A 433 -6.04 1.64 -8.72
N ASN A 434 -7.15 1.62 -7.98
CA ASN A 434 -7.18 1.08 -6.64
C ASN A 434 -7.18 -0.46 -6.65
N THR A 435 -6.75 -1.06 -5.55
CA THR A 435 -6.69 -2.51 -5.31
C THR A 435 -8.04 -3.23 -5.51
N THR A 436 -9.16 -2.53 -5.27
CA THR A 436 -10.54 -3.02 -5.41
C THR A 436 -11.17 -2.74 -6.78
N GLY A 437 -10.44 -2.05 -7.66
CA GLY A 437 -10.84 -1.88 -9.05
C GLY A 437 -11.41 -0.52 -9.43
N GLU A 438 -11.40 0.48 -8.54
CA GLU A 438 -11.80 1.84 -8.90
C GLU A 438 -10.68 2.62 -9.61
N LEU A 439 -11.06 3.51 -10.53
CA LEU A 439 -10.15 4.48 -11.15
C LEU A 439 -9.85 5.61 -10.17
N MET A 440 -8.60 6.06 -10.10
CA MET A 440 -8.18 7.07 -9.13
C MET A 440 -7.89 8.41 -9.79
N VAL A 441 -8.34 9.48 -9.14
CA VAL A 441 -7.91 10.86 -9.40
C VAL A 441 -7.44 11.47 -8.09
N THR A 442 -6.29 12.12 -8.10
CA THR A 442 -5.69 12.74 -6.92
C THR A 442 -5.71 14.26 -7.04
N TYR A 443 -6.20 14.91 -5.99
CA TYR A 443 -6.19 16.36 -5.81
C TYR A 443 -5.18 16.70 -4.73
N GLY A 444 -3.98 17.08 -5.15
CA GLY A 444 -2.85 17.41 -4.26
C GLY A 444 -3.07 18.69 -3.44
N PRO A 445 -2.14 19.04 -2.53
CA PRO A 445 -2.24 20.27 -1.73
C PRO A 445 -2.31 21.55 -2.60
N GLY A 446 -3.06 22.55 -2.14
CA GLY A 446 -3.09 23.89 -2.75
C GLY A 446 -4.46 24.35 -3.27
N TYR A 447 -5.45 23.46 -3.40
CA TYR A 447 -6.79 23.82 -3.85
C TYR A 447 -7.55 24.67 -2.83
N ALA A 448 -7.28 24.49 -1.53
CA ALA A 448 -7.91 25.26 -0.46
C ALA A 448 -7.74 26.78 -0.64
N SER A 449 -6.64 27.23 -1.25
CA SER A 449 -6.39 28.66 -1.55
C SER A 449 -7.38 29.26 -2.56
N SER A 450 -8.09 28.43 -3.31
CA SER A 450 -9.11 28.79 -4.29
C SER A 450 -10.53 28.46 -3.81
N ILE A 451 -10.72 28.25 -2.50
CA ILE A 451 -12.04 28.01 -1.91
C ILE A 451 -12.49 29.25 -1.15
N THR A 452 -13.64 29.80 -1.54
CA THR A 452 -14.27 30.96 -0.89
C THR A 452 -15.70 30.60 -0.51
N GLY A 453 -16.08 30.80 0.76
CA GLY A 453 -17.44 30.48 1.22
C GLY A 453 -17.79 28.99 1.10
N GLY A 454 -16.80 28.09 1.18
CA GLY A 454 -16.98 26.65 1.09
C GLY A 454 -17.12 26.09 -0.35
N SER A 455 -16.96 26.94 -1.37
CA SER A 455 -17.00 26.53 -2.78
C SER A 455 -15.70 26.92 -3.48
N LEU A 456 -15.27 26.09 -4.45
CA LEU A 456 -14.20 26.46 -5.36
C LEU A 456 -14.58 27.72 -6.16
N LYS A 457 -13.61 28.56 -6.48
CA LYS A 457 -13.79 29.67 -7.44
C LYS A 457 -14.49 29.16 -8.71
N SER A 458 -15.39 29.96 -9.25
CA SER A 458 -16.31 29.57 -10.33
C SER A 458 -15.61 28.92 -11.52
N GLU A 459 -14.50 29.50 -11.95
CA GLU A 459 -13.68 29.03 -13.07
C GLU A 459 -13.13 27.62 -12.84
N TRP A 460 -12.65 27.33 -11.63
CA TRP A 460 -12.12 26.01 -11.27
C TRP A 460 -13.23 25.00 -11.08
N ALA A 461 -14.36 25.42 -10.49
CA ALA A 461 -15.53 24.56 -10.35
C ALA A 461 -16.07 24.10 -11.71
N THR A 462 -16.13 24.99 -12.71
CA THR A 462 -16.54 24.63 -14.08
C THR A 462 -15.57 23.65 -14.73
N ILE A 463 -14.26 23.86 -14.60
CA ILE A 463 -13.25 22.94 -15.16
C ILE A 463 -13.35 21.55 -14.52
N ILE A 464 -13.45 21.49 -13.19
CA ILE A 464 -13.55 20.21 -12.47
C ILE A 464 -14.88 19.50 -12.78
N ALA A 465 -15.98 20.23 -12.98
CA ALA A 465 -17.25 19.64 -13.40
C ALA A 465 -17.21 19.06 -14.83
N ASP A 466 -16.50 19.72 -15.76
CA ASP A 466 -16.24 19.19 -17.11
C ASP A 466 -15.38 17.92 -17.05
N GLN A 467 -14.29 17.97 -16.26
CA GLN A 467 -13.43 16.81 -16.02
C GLN A 467 -14.21 15.64 -15.42
N LEU A 468 -15.09 15.88 -14.44
CA LEU A 468 -15.97 14.86 -13.86
C LEU A 468 -16.84 14.18 -14.94
N THR A 469 -17.42 14.98 -15.84
CA THR A 469 -18.25 14.45 -16.93
C THR A 469 -17.43 13.55 -17.86
N ARG A 470 -16.23 14.01 -18.26
CA ARG A 470 -15.30 13.23 -19.08
C ARG A 470 -14.82 11.96 -18.39
N GLN A 471 -14.52 12.04 -17.10
CA GLN A 471 -14.09 10.89 -16.28
C GLN A 471 -15.18 9.82 -16.23
N VAL A 472 -16.42 10.21 -15.90
CA VAL A 472 -17.55 9.27 -15.83
C VAL A 472 -17.82 8.62 -17.19
N GLN A 473 -17.74 9.40 -18.28
CA GLN A 473 -17.88 8.87 -19.64
C GLN A 473 -16.77 7.86 -19.98
N ALA A 474 -15.52 8.17 -19.63
CA ALA A 474 -14.36 7.32 -19.89
C ALA A 474 -14.32 6.05 -19.02
N ALA A 475 -14.78 6.13 -17.78
CA ALA A 475 -14.79 5.02 -16.83
C ALA A 475 -15.83 3.95 -17.17
N GLY A 476 -16.94 4.35 -17.81
CA GLY A 476 -18.06 3.47 -18.12
C GLY A 476 -18.63 2.85 -16.84
N ASP A 477 -18.58 1.53 -16.74
CA ASP A 477 -19.08 0.79 -15.58
C ASP A 477 -18.12 0.77 -14.38
N THR A 478 -16.88 1.27 -14.55
CA THR A 478 -15.90 1.33 -13.45
C THR A 478 -16.17 2.54 -12.57
N ASP A 479 -16.13 2.34 -11.25
CA ASP A 479 -16.32 3.46 -10.31
C ASP A 479 -15.03 4.28 -10.16
N ILE A 480 -15.17 5.51 -9.70
CA ILE A 480 -14.06 6.47 -9.57
C ILE A 480 -13.92 6.91 -8.12
N VAL A 481 -12.69 7.01 -7.65
CA VAL A 481 -12.36 7.60 -6.35
C VAL A 481 -11.51 8.85 -6.54
N TRP A 482 -11.97 9.95 -5.95
CA TRP A 482 -11.24 11.19 -5.83
C TRP A 482 -10.59 11.27 -4.45
N PHE A 483 -9.26 11.30 -4.40
CA PHE A 483 -8.51 11.49 -3.17
C PHE A 483 -8.10 12.95 -3.04
N ALA A 484 -8.56 13.61 -1.98
CA ALA A 484 -8.24 15.01 -1.71
C ALA A 484 -7.33 15.15 -0.48
N ALA A 485 -6.27 15.94 -0.63
CA ALA A 485 -5.28 16.18 0.42
C ALA A 485 -5.80 17.09 1.55
N GLU A 486 -6.79 17.94 1.26
CA GLU A 486 -7.26 18.99 2.17
C GLU A 486 -8.77 18.82 2.45
N GLU A 487 -9.20 18.99 3.70
CA GLU A 487 -10.61 18.82 4.10
C GLU A 487 -11.57 19.77 3.36
N GLN A 488 -11.18 21.04 3.21
CA GLN A 488 -11.96 22.03 2.48
C GLN A 488 -12.12 21.63 1.00
N THR A 489 -11.05 21.12 0.39
CA THR A 489 -11.04 20.61 -0.98
C THR A 489 -11.94 19.39 -1.11
N ALA A 490 -11.85 18.40 -0.21
CA ALA A 490 -12.74 17.25 -0.19
C ALA A 490 -14.22 17.66 -0.11
N THR A 491 -14.53 18.65 0.72
CA THR A 491 -15.89 19.18 0.89
C THR A 491 -16.41 19.84 -0.38
N ALA A 492 -15.60 20.71 -1.01
CA ALA A 492 -15.98 21.37 -2.27
C ALA A 492 -16.15 20.36 -3.42
N LEU A 493 -15.27 19.36 -3.52
CA LEU A 493 -15.37 18.30 -4.52
C LEU A 493 -16.63 17.43 -4.34
N ARG A 494 -16.99 17.09 -3.09
CA ARG A 494 -18.26 16.38 -2.80
C ARG A 494 -19.47 17.19 -3.27
N ALA A 495 -19.45 18.51 -3.09
CA ALA A 495 -20.51 19.38 -3.57
C ALA A 495 -20.61 19.35 -5.11
N ILE A 496 -19.49 19.40 -5.83
CA ILE A 496 -19.47 19.29 -7.30
C ILE A 496 -20.04 17.95 -7.77
N VAL A 497 -19.58 16.83 -7.19
CA VAL A 497 -20.07 15.48 -7.54
C VAL A 497 -21.57 15.36 -7.28
N SER A 498 -22.04 15.87 -6.14
CA SER A 498 -23.46 15.84 -5.78
C SER A 498 -24.31 16.71 -6.71
N GLN A 499 -23.85 17.90 -7.08
CA GLN A 499 -24.56 18.80 -8.00
C GLN A 499 -24.67 18.21 -9.41
N ALA A 500 -23.64 17.47 -9.84
CA ALA A 500 -23.65 16.74 -11.12
C ALA A 500 -24.48 15.44 -11.08
N GLY A 501 -25.00 15.04 -9.92
CA GLY A 501 -25.75 13.80 -9.74
C GLY A 501 -24.91 12.55 -10.00
N LYS A 502 -23.64 12.55 -9.55
CA LYS A 502 -22.67 11.45 -9.78
C LYS A 502 -22.20 10.76 -8.49
N SER A 503 -22.90 10.95 -7.38
CA SER A 503 -22.53 10.39 -6.07
C SER A 503 -22.60 8.85 -6.01
N ASP A 504 -23.30 8.21 -6.96
CA ASP A 504 -23.35 6.77 -7.15
C ASP A 504 -22.13 6.21 -7.90
N LYS A 505 -21.39 7.08 -8.61
CA LYS A 505 -20.25 6.71 -9.45
C LYS A 505 -18.90 7.24 -8.98
N VAL A 506 -18.90 8.37 -8.27
CA VAL A 506 -17.67 9.03 -7.82
C VAL A 506 -17.71 9.21 -6.30
N THR A 507 -16.74 8.62 -5.61
CA THR A 507 -16.57 8.78 -4.17
C THR A 507 -15.42 9.75 -3.89
N VAL A 508 -15.61 10.70 -2.97
CA VAL A 508 -14.57 11.65 -2.57
C VAL A 508 -14.07 11.33 -1.16
N VAL A 509 -12.79 10.94 -1.08
CA VAL A 509 -12.10 10.54 0.14
C VAL A 509 -11.12 11.62 0.57
N LEU A 510 -11.24 12.08 1.82
CA LEU A 510 -10.19 12.87 2.46
C LEU A 510 -9.05 11.94 2.83
N ARG A 511 -7.86 12.24 2.35
CA ARG A 511 -6.64 11.52 2.68
C ARG A 511 -5.54 12.55 2.85
N GLU A 512 -5.26 12.93 4.09
CA GLU A 512 -4.22 13.93 4.35
C GLU A 512 -2.84 13.38 3.97
N PRO A 513 -1.89 14.23 3.55
CA PRO A 513 -0.51 13.82 3.33
C PRO A 513 0.06 13.17 4.59
N THR A 514 0.71 12.02 4.43
CA THR A 514 1.54 11.46 5.51
C THR A 514 2.74 12.37 5.72
N THR A 515 2.90 12.86 6.95
CA THR A 515 4.03 13.73 7.36
C THR A 515 5.29 12.94 7.62
#